data_AF-A0A976JPT7-F1
#
_entry.id   AF-A0A976JPT7-F1
#
_cell.length_a   1.000
_cell.length_b   1.000
_cell.length_c   1.000
_cell.angle_alpha   90.00
_cell.angle_beta   90.00
_cell.angle_gamma   90.00
#
_symmetry.space_group_name_H-M   'P 1'
#
loop_
_entity.id
_entity.type
_entity.pdbx_description
1 polymer ?
#
loop_
_entity_poly.entity_id
_entity_poly.type
_entity_poly.pdbx_seq_one_letter_code
_entity_poly.pdbx_strand_id
1 'polypeptide(L)'
;MYKKLLPLAVCAAVAGTVVAAENKPMDFGMKVQHLLNAQSEKLFGFDEPLQESFDGHTGRMAGQNADDLILLAEGLEATILTREAGDKADMFALWPNDEAPTHAIFCIEGGREDLGTTLGSGITKYNPSIQRVDLATGMAETILRGMDRCDGIRTTPWGTVLATEETNDGQGYELINPLETDNNTVLNRSTGVIVDENSNPATNIVKRDALPTMGWEGLTVTEEGVVIGGDELRPGTGTDDKDGGAIFKFVPDAPHFGGEIADLALSPFAAGSVYALQVSCVNNKQQYGQGCEVGNAAWVP
;
A
#
# COMPACT_ATOMS: atom_id res chain seq x y z
N MET A 1 47.65 -31.53 -60.81
CA MET A 1 47.63 -31.39 -59.34
C MET A 1 48.00 -29.96 -58.99
N TYR A 2 47.12 -29.27 -58.23
CA TYR A 2 47.28 -27.97 -57.55
C TYR A 2 47.59 -26.73 -58.43
N LYS A 3 46.62 -25.84 -58.69
CA LYS A 3 46.12 -24.70 -57.86
C LYS A 3 47.16 -23.54 -57.84
N LYS A 4 46.87 -22.27 -58.14
CA LYS A 4 45.63 -21.47 -58.27
C LYS A 4 45.98 -20.20 -59.09
N LEU A 5 45.07 -19.78 -59.96
CA LEU A 5 45.04 -18.44 -60.55
C LEU A 5 44.52 -17.43 -59.51
N LEU A 6 45.22 -16.29 -59.38
CA LEU A 6 44.64 -15.03 -58.95
C LEU A 6 44.56 -14.13 -60.18
N PRO A 7 43.45 -13.41 -60.39
CA PRO A 7 43.68 -11.99 -60.65
C PRO A 7 42.60 -11.04 -60.12
N LEU A 8 43.08 -9.79 -60.06
CA LEU A 8 42.38 -8.54 -60.33
C LEU A 8 41.45 -7.93 -59.28
N ALA A 9 41.86 -6.74 -58.86
CA ALA A 9 41.09 -5.73 -58.16
C ALA A 9 39.97 -5.16 -59.04
N VAL A 10 38.86 -4.78 -58.40
CA VAL A 10 37.90 -3.79 -58.90
C VAL A 10 37.51 -2.90 -57.72
N CYS A 11 37.76 -1.60 -57.88
CA CYS A 11 37.26 -0.55 -56.99
C CYS A 11 35.75 -0.38 -57.14
N ALA A 12 35.03 -0.23 -56.03
CA ALA A 12 33.71 0.38 -56.02
C ALA A 12 33.63 1.38 -54.86
N ALA A 13 33.48 2.65 -55.21
CA ALA A 13 33.22 3.74 -54.29
C ALA A 13 31.83 3.58 -53.68
N VAL A 14 31.74 3.65 -52.35
CA VAL A 14 30.49 3.99 -51.68
C VAL A 14 30.69 5.40 -51.14
N ALA A 15 30.06 6.36 -51.80
CA ALA A 15 29.90 7.71 -51.31
C ALA A 15 29.13 7.64 -49.99
N GLY A 16 29.82 7.83 -48.87
CA GLY A 16 29.19 8.04 -47.59
C GLY A 16 28.43 9.36 -47.65
N THR A 17 27.10 9.30 -47.71
CA THR A 17 26.26 10.39 -47.26
C THR A 17 26.58 10.60 -45.78
N VAL A 18 27.40 11.61 -45.49
CA VAL A 18 27.50 12.17 -44.15
C VAL A 18 26.13 12.81 -43.90
N VAL A 19 25.19 12.02 -43.40
CA VAL A 19 24.08 12.58 -42.65
C VAL A 19 24.74 13.15 -41.42
N ALA A 20 24.98 14.46 -41.44
CA ALA A 20 25.22 15.22 -40.24
C ALA A 20 23.94 15.11 -39.39
N ALA A 21 23.79 13.99 -38.70
CA ALA A 21 22.88 13.87 -37.59
C ALA A 21 23.41 14.89 -36.57
N GLU A 22 22.64 15.96 -36.37
CA GLU A 22 22.84 16.85 -35.25
C GLU A 22 22.87 16.00 -33.98
N ASN A 23 24.07 15.70 -33.48
CA ASN A 23 24.29 15.10 -32.16
C ASN A 23 23.97 16.16 -31.09
N LYS A 24 22.73 16.64 -31.03
CA LYS A 24 22.20 17.14 -29.78
C LYS A 24 21.97 15.90 -28.92
N PRO A 25 22.63 15.78 -27.74
CA PRO A 25 22.29 14.72 -26.82
C PRO A 25 20.79 14.85 -26.54
N MET A 26 20.03 13.84 -26.95
CA MET A 26 18.61 13.75 -26.64
C MET A 26 18.47 13.86 -25.11
N ASP A 27 17.62 14.77 -24.65
CA ASP A 27 17.33 14.91 -23.23
C ASP A 27 16.92 13.55 -22.64
N PHE A 28 17.29 13.30 -21.39
CA PHE A 28 17.02 12.01 -20.74
C PHE A 28 15.53 11.69 -20.73
N GLY A 29 14.66 12.68 -20.46
CA GLY A 29 13.21 12.51 -20.49
C GLY A 29 12.71 12.12 -21.87
N MET A 30 13.19 12.80 -22.93
CA MET A 30 12.87 12.42 -24.31
C MET A 30 13.33 10.99 -24.64
N LYS A 31 14.53 10.60 -24.19
CA LYS A 31 15.02 9.23 -24.36
C LYS A 31 14.11 8.21 -23.66
N VAL A 32 13.69 8.48 -22.43
CA VAL A 32 12.75 7.63 -21.68
C VAL A 32 11.40 7.55 -22.39
N GLN A 33 10.86 8.68 -22.88
CA GLN A 33 9.61 8.71 -23.64
C GLN A 33 9.70 7.86 -24.92
N HIS A 34 10.79 7.99 -25.69
CA HIS A 34 11.00 7.17 -26.88
C HIS A 34 11.13 5.68 -26.55
N LEU A 35 11.81 5.33 -25.45
CA LEU A 35 11.92 3.95 -25.00
C LEU A 35 10.58 3.37 -24.55
N LEU A 36 9.76 4.16 -23.85
CA LEU A 36 8.40 3.78 -23.49
C LEU A 36 7.62 3.44 -24.76
N ASN A 37 7.47 4.40 -25.69
CA ASN A 37 6.74 4.18 -26.95
C ASN A 37 7.26 2.98 -27.76
N ALA A 38 8.58 2.78 -27.83
CA ALA A 38 9.17 1.71 -28.63
C ALA A 38 9.16 0.33 -27.94
N GLN A 39 8.91 0.25 -26.63
CA GLN A 39 9.04 -0.98 -25.84
C GLN A 39 7.84 -1.27 -24.93
N SER A 40 6.75 -0.50 -25.00
CA SER A 40 5.56 -0.66 -24.15
C SER A 40 5.04 -2.09 -24.14
N GLU A 41 4.80 -2.68 -25.30
CA GLU A 41 4.27 -4.05 -25.40
C GLU A 41 5.23 -5.05 -24.73
N LYS A 42 6.53 -4.92 -25.00
CA LYS A 42 7.55 -5.84 -24.50
C LYS A 42 7.76 -5.73 -22.98
N LEU A 43 7.72 -4.53 -22.43
CA LEU A 43 8.06 -4.26 -21.03
C LEU A 43 6.84 -4.27 -20.11
N PHE A 44 5.68 -3.88 -20.63
CA PHE A 44 4.47 -3.61 -19.83
C PHE A 44 3.21 -4.27 -20.38
N GLY A 45 3.24 -4.86 -21.58
CA GLY A 45 2.12 -5.63 -22.13
C GLY A 45 0.96 -4.81 -22.68
N PHE A 46 1.18 -3.54 -23.04
CA PHE A 46 0.20 -2.69 -23.73
C PHE A 46 0.79 -2.09 -25.01
N ASP A 47 -0.06 -1.71 -25.96
CA ASP A 47 0.36 -1.39 -27.34
C ASP A 47 1.13 -0.06 -27.40
N GLU A 48 0.46 1.04 -27.05
CA GLU A 48 1.01 2.39 -27.12
C GLU A 48 0.60 3.24 -25.92
N PRO A 49 1.51 4.07 -25.35
CA PRO A 49 1.19 4.91 -24.22
C PRO A 49 0.29 6.08 -24.64
N LEU A 50 -0.40 6.67 -23.67
CA LEU A 50 -1.12 7.92 -23.91
C LEU A 50 -0.15 9.01 -24.40
N GLN A 51 -0.53 9.70 -25.47
CA GLN A 51 0.27 10.81 -26.03
C GLN A 51 0.24 12.04 -25.13
N GLU A 52 -0.87 12.26 -24.43
CA GLU A 52 -1.07 13.35 -23.49
C GLU A 52 -1.66 12.79 -22.19
N SER A 53 -1.24 13.35 -21.05
CA SER A 53 -1.86 13.06 -19.77
C SER A 53 -3.26 13.69 -19.71
N PHE A 54 -4.19 13.04 -19.03
CA PHE A 54 -5.49 13.62 -18.71
C PHE A 54 -5.39 14.45 -17.43
N ASP A 55 -5.86 15.69 -17.46
CA ASP A 55 -5.82 16.65 -16.33
C ASP A 55 -7.20 16.94 -15.73
N GLY A 56 -8.23 16.21 -16.16
CA GLY A 56 -9.61 16.33 -15.68
C GLY A 56 -9.98 15.33 -14.58
N HIS A 57 -11.27 15.34 -14.21
CA HIS A 57 -11.88 14.30 -13.38
C HIS A 57 -13.26 13.97 -13.92
N THR A 58 -13.65 12.69 -13.80
CA THR A 58 -15.00 12.24 -14.12
C THR A 58 -15.74 11.91 -12.83
N GLY A 59 -16.87 12.58 -12.61
CA GLY A 59 -17.73 12.28 -11.47
C GLY A 59 -18.35 10.87 -11.59
N ARG A 60 -18.50 10.21 -10.46
CA ARG A 60 -19.17 8.90 -10.36
C ARG A 60 -20.69 9.07 -10.56
N MET A 61 -21.26 8.26 -11.45
CA MET A 61 -22.67 8.20 -11.79
C MET A 61 -23.14 6.74 -11.94
N ALA A 62 -24.45 6.52 -11.77
CA ALA A 62 -25.04 5.20 -11.96
C ALA A 62 -24.96 4.77 -13.43
N GLY A 63 -24.65 3.49 -13.66
CA GLY A 63 -24.63 2.89 -15.01
C GLY A 63 -23.38 3.18 -15.84
N GLN A 64 -22.40 3.93 -15.32
CA GLN A 64 -21.11 4.10 -15.99
C GLN A 64 -20.34 2.77 -16.05
N ASN A 65 -19.66 2.56 -17.16
CA ASN A 65 -18.66 1.52 -17.35
C ASN A 65 -17.27 2.04 -16.94
N ALA A 66 -16.24 1.20 -17.02
CA ALA A 66 -14.88 1.58 -16.62
C ALA A 66 -14.24 2.58 -17.61
N ASP A 67 -14.52 2.41 -18.91
CA ASP A 67 -14.10 3.29 -20.01
C ASP A 67 -14.72 4.70 -19.93
N ASP A 68 -15.88 4.83 -19.27
CA ASP A 68 -16.44 6.15 -18.94
C ASP A 68 -15.64 6.89 -17.86
N LEU A 69 -14.85 6.18 -17.05
CA LEU A 69 -14.21 6.69 -15.83
C LEU A 69 -12.70 6.86 -15.97
N ILE A 70 -12.04 5.99 -16.74
CA ILE A 70 -10.58 5.90 -16.80
C ILE A 70 -10.14 5.98 -18.26
N LEU A 71 -9.29 6.96 -18.56
CA LEU A 71 -8.56 6.99 -19.82
C LEU A 71 -7.40 6.00 -19.76
N LEU A 72 -7.38 5.02 -20.66
CA LEU A 72 -6.37 3.97 -20.71
C LEU A 72 -5.53 4.08 -21.98
N ALA A 73 -4.27 3.64 -21.87
CA ALA A 73 -3.38 3.43 -23.01
C ALA A 73 -3.95 2.36 -23.96
N GLU A 74 -3.54 2.38 -25.23
CA GLU A 74 -4.03 1.42 -26.21
C GLU A 74 -3.62 -0.02 -25.83
N GLY A 75 -4.55 -0.96 -25.99
CA GLY A 75 -4.37 -2.36 -25.60
C GLY A 75 -4.70 -2.67 -24.13
N LEU A 76 -4.98 -1.65 -23.29
CA LEU A 76 -5.46 -1.85 -21.93
C LEU A 76 -6.99 -1.85 -21.86
N GLU A 77 -7.53 -2.76 -21.04
CA GLU A 77 -8.94 -2.82 -20.69
C GLU A 77 -9.09 -2.72 -19.17
N ALA A 78 -10.18 -2.09 -18.71
CA ALA A 78 -10.54 -2.07 -17.31
C ALA A 78 -11.98 -2.51 -17.13
N THR A 79 -12.25 -3.10 -15.97
CA THR A 79 -13.58 -3.43 -15.50
C THR A 79 -13.75 -2.92 -14.08
N ILE A 80 -14.97 -2.52 -13.73
CA ILE A 80 -15.29 -2.11 -12.36
C ILE A 80 -15.47 -3.37 -11.53
N LEU A 81 -14.55 -3.61 -10.60
CA LEU A 81 -14.67 -4.75 -9.67
C LEU A 81 -15.88 -4.57 -8.75
N THR A 82 -15.97 -3.45 -8.04
CA THR A 82 -17.08 -3.20 -7.11
C THR A 82 -17.50 -1.74 -7.10
N ARG A 83 -18.78 -1.53 -6.82
CA ARG A 83 -19.38 -0.22 -6.50
C ARG A 83 -19.90 -0.17 -5.06
N GLU A 84 -19.68 -1.23 -4.29
CA GLU A 84 -20.26 -1.44 -2.95
C GLU A 84 -19.25 -1.21 -1.82
N ALA A 85 -17.99 -0.95 -2.16
CA ALA A 85 -17.00 -0.51 -1.19
C ALA A 85 -17.48 0.77 -0.48
N GLY A 86 -17.14 0.87 0.81
CA GLY A 86 -17.44 1.99 1.68
C GLY A 86 -16.85 3.28 1.14
N ASP A 87 -17.47 4.41 1.51
CA ASP A 87 -16.92 5.71 1.15
C ASP A 87 -15.52 5.87 1.73
N LYS A 88 -14.60 6.43 0.95
CA LYS A 88 -13.16 6.44 1.23
C LYS A 88 -12.52 5.05 1.41
N ALA A 89 -12.92 4.07 0.59
CA ALA A 89 -12.11 2.88 0.42
C ALA A 89 -10.73 3.28 -0.11
N ASP A 90 -9.69 2.91 0.64
CA ASP A 90 -8.33 3.34 0.38
C ASP A 90 -7.41 2.11 0.23
N MET A 91 -6.29 2.00 0.96
CA MET A 91 -5.37 0.88 0.81
C MET A 91 -6.08 -0.46 0.99
N PHE A 92 -5.58 -1.48 0.29
CA PHE A 92 -6.04 -2.85 0.45
C PHE A 92 -4.86 -3.83 0.52
N ALA A 93 -5.16 -5.00 1.09
CA ALA A 93 -4.28 -6.16 1.07
C ALA A 93 -4.97 -7.32 0.34
N LEU A 94 -4.22 -8.05 -0.47
CA LEU A 94 -4.71 -9.24 -1.16
C LEU A 94 -4.75 -10.42 -0.19
N TRP A 95 -5.78 -11.25 -0.30
CA TRP A 95 -6.02 -12.37 0.59
C TRP A 95 -6.29 -13.69 -0.16
N PRO A 96 -5.69 -14.82 0.23
CA PRO A 96 -4.81 -14.99 1.39
C PRO A 96 -3.35 -14.55 1.16
N ASN A 97 -2.97 -14.24 -0.08
CA ASN A 97 -1.66 -13.74 -0.47
C ASN A 97 -1.71 -13.12 -1.87
N ASP A 98 -0.58 -12.56 -2.31
CA ASP A 98 -0.45 -11.89 -3.61
C ASP A 98 -0.35 -12.86 -4.81
N GLU A 99 -0.04 -14.15 -4.58
CA GLU A 99 0.15 -15.12 -5.67
C GLU A 99 -1.17 -15.62 -6.25
N ALA A 100 -2.15 -15.91 -5.39
CA ALA A 100 -3.46 -16.43 -5.79
C ALA A 100 -4.59 -15.88 -4.89
N PRO A 101 -4.84 -14.56 -4.94
CA PRO A 101 -5.87 -13.96 -4.12
C PRO A 101 -7.27 -14.33 -4.58
N THR A 102 -8.17 -14.45 -3.62
CA THR A 102 -9.62 -14.56 -3.84
C THR A 102 -10.35 -13.31 -3.39
N HIS A 103 -9.75 -12.53 -2.50
CA HIS A 103 -10.35 -11.34 -1.91
C HIS A 103 -9.32 -10.20 -1.85
N ALA A 104 -9.83 -8.97 -1.86
CA ALA A 104 -9.12 -7.79 -1.41
C ALA A 104 -9.74 -7.32 -0.09
N ILE A 105 -8.90 -7.08 0.92
CA ILE A 105 -9.30 -6.56 2.23
C ILE A 105 -8.95 -5.07 2.26
N PHE A 106 -9.96 -4.22 2.25
CA PHE A 106 -9.85 -2.77 2.19
C PHE A 106 -9.88 -2.15 3.58
N CYS A 107 -8.99 -1.18 3.79
CA CYS A 107 -9.20 -0.13 4.77
C CYS A 107 -10.20 0.90 4.22
N ILE A 108 -11.04 1.41 5.11
CA ILE A 108 -11.96 2.51 4.86
C ILE A 108 -11.49 3.71 5.69
N GLU A 109 -10.93 4.73 5.04
CA GLU A 109 -10.31 5.92 5.64
C GLU A 109 -11.36 6.96 6.11
N GLY A 110 -12.63 6.55 6.13
CA GLY A 110 -13.71 7.29 6.78
C GLY A 110 -13.40 7.54 8.25
N GLY A 111 -13.67 8.77 8.70
CA GLY A 111 -13.71 9.05 10.14
C GLY A 111 -14.79 8.22 10.82
N ARG A 112 -14.63 7.92 12.11
CA ARG A 112 -15.61 7.13 12.87
C ARG A 112 -16.96 7.87 12.97
N GLU A 113 -18.00 7.28 12.42
CA GLU A 113 -19.35 7.86 12.35
C GLU A 113 -20.41 6.88 12.88
N ASP A 114 -21.22 7.33 13.84
CA ASP A 114 -22.43 6.62 14.28
C ASP A 114 -23.54 6.83 13.23
N LEU A 115 -24.00 5.74 12.62
CA LEU A 115 -25.03 5.78 11.58
C LEU A 115 -26.45 5.95 12.14
N GLY A 116 -26.62 6.14 13.45
CA GLY A 116 -27.90 6.32 14.12
C GLY A 116 -28.76 5.06 14.16
N THR A 117 -28.14 3.89 13.94
CA THR A 117 -28.80 2.58 13.95
C THR A 117 -27.99 1.60 14.81
N THR A 118 -28.56 0.44 15.09
CA THR A 118 -27.87 -0.61 15.85
C THR A 118 -27.67 -1.88 15.03
N LEU A 119 -26.61 -2.61 15.36
CA LEU A 119 -26.43 -4.03 15.07
C LEU A 119 -27.09 -4.86 16.18
N GLY A 120 -27.34 -6.14 15.87
CA GLY A 120 -27.87 -7.19 16.75
C GLY A 120 -28.32 -6.74 18.14
N SER A 121 -27.49 -7.02 19.16
CA SER A 121 -27.76 -6.79 20.58
C SER A 121 -27.78 -5.31 21.04
N GLY A 122 -28.11 -4.37 20.14
CA GLY A 122 -28.17 -2.94 20.44
C GLY A 122 -26.82 -2.23 20.33
N ILE A 123 -25.82 -2.87 19.73
CA ILE A 123 -24.51 -2.28 19.48
C ILE A 123 -24.64 -1.15 18.47
N THR A 124 -24.08 0.02 18.76
CA THR A 124 -24.04 1.15 17.80
C THR A 124 -23.43 0.71 16.48
N LYS A 125 -24.14 0.94 15.38
CA LYS A 125 -23.63 0.63 14.04
C LYS A 125 -22.81 1.80 13.51
N TYR A 126 -21.49 1.68 13.62
CA TYR A 126 -20.57 2.61 12.97
C TYR A 126 -20.45 2.33 11.46
N ASN A 127 -19.97 3.31 10.70
CA ASN A 127 -19.50 3.10 9.33
C ASN A 127 -18.45 1.97 9.25
N PRO A 128 -18.32 1.30 8.08
CA PRO A 128 -17.29 0.29 7.88
C PRO A 128 -15.89 0.87 8.11
N SER A 129 -15.01 0.08 8.72
CA SER A 129 -13.58 0.37 8.86
C SER A 129 -12.74 -0.58 8.01
N ILE A 130 -13.11 -1.86 7.97
CA ILE A 130 -12.48 -2.88 7.14
C ILE A 130 -13.56 -3.64 6.37
N GLN A 131 -13.37 -3.81 5.07
CA GLN A 131 -14.23 -4.64 4.23
C GLN A 131 -13.44 -5.69 3.48
N ARG A 132 -14.04 -6.85 3.25
CA ARG A 132 -13.58 -7.79 2.23
C ARG A 132 -14.37 -7.58 0.95
N VAL A 133 -13.68 -7.67 -0.18
CA VAL A 133 -14.27 -7.66 -1.53
C VAL A 133 -13.87 -8.94 -2.22
N ASP A 134 -14.85 -9.76 -2.61
CA ASP A 134 -14.63 -10.96 -3.42
C ASP A 134 -14.19 -10.55 -4.83
N LEU A 135 -13.04 -11.06 -5.30
CA LEU A 135 -12.45 -10.66 -6.58
C LEU A 135 -13.17 -11.22 -7.80
N ALA A 136 -13.97 -12.28 -7.63
CA ALA A 136 -14.71 -12.90 -8.72
C ALA A 136 -16.07 -12.23 -8.96
N THR A 137 -16.69 -11.73 -7.88
CA THR A 137 -18.07 -11.23 -7.89
C THR A 137 -18.18 -9.73 -7.63
N GLY A 138 -17.17 -9.13 -7.01
CA GLY A 138 -17.20 -7.72 -6.57
C GLY A 138 -18.01 -7.47 -5.30
N MET A 139 -18.53 -8.52 -4.65
CA MET A 139 -19.35 -8.39 -3.44
C MET A 139 -18.52 -7.85 -2.29
N ALA A 140 -18.99 -6.76 -1.66
CA ALA A 140 -18.30 -6.12 -0.54
C ALA A 140 -19.01 -6.38 0.79
N GLU A 141 -18.29 -6.90 1.78
CA GLU A 141 -18.82 -7.24 3.11
C GLU A 141 -18.01 -6.58 4.22
N THR A 142 -18.67 -6.11 5.28
CA THR A 142 -18.00 -5.43 6.41
C THR A 142 -17.47 -6.44 7.44
N ILE A 143 -16.16 -6.41 7.67
CA ILE A 143 -15.47 -7.21 8.70
C ILE A 143 -15.50 -6.47 10.03
N LEU A 144 -14.98 -5.23 10.04
CA LEU A 144 -14.76 -4.44 11.25
C LEU A 144 -15.34 -3.03 11.09
N ARG A 145 -15.85 -2.48 12.18
CA ARG A 145 -16.41 -1.13 12.33
C ARG A 145 -15.80 -0.42 13.53
N GLY A 146 -15.88 0.90 13.54
CA GLY A 146 -15.57 1.71 14.72
C GLY A 146 -14.09 2.06 14.91
N MET A 147 -13.23 1.74 13.94
CA MET A 147 -11.93 2.42 13.82
C MET A 147 -12.15 3.85 13.32
N ASP A 148 -11.13 4.69 13.48
CA ASP A 148 -11.10 6.06 12.96
C ASP A 148 -9.99 6.18 11.91
N ARG A 149 -10.36 6.44 10.64
CA ARG A 149 -9.43 6.59 9.51
C ARG A 149 -8.54 5.37 9.27
N CYS A 150 -9.11 4.23 8.86
CA CYS A 150 -8.28 3.07 8.49
C CYS A 150 -7.46 3.40 7.24
N ASP A 151 -6.15 3.22 7.28
CA ASP A 151 -5.25 3.58 6.18
C ASP A 151 -4.25 2.44 5.92
N GLY A 152 -3.28 2.22 6.81
CA GLY A 152 -2.33 1.13 6.64
C GLY A 152 -2.94 -0.26 6.75
N ILE A 153 -2.77 -1.11 5.73
CA ILE A 153 -3.20 -2.51 5.77
C ILE A 153 -2.26 -3.48 5.05
N ARG A 154 -1.97 -4.63 5.68
CA ARG A 154 -1.14 -5.71 5.12
C ARG A 154 -1.58 -7.10 5.57
N THR A 155 -1.52 -8.05 4.64
CA THR A 155 -1.55 -9.48 4.95
C THR A 155 -0.20 -9.89 5.51
N THR A 156 -0.18 -10.71 6.57
CA THR A 156 1.04 -11.18 7.22
C THR A 156 1.46 -12.57 6.71
N PRO A 157 2.75 -12.92 6.80
CA PRO A 157 3.23 -14.26 6.43
C PRO A 157 2.69 -15.40 7.32
N TRP A 158 2.00 -15.09 8.41
CA TRP A 158 1.39 -16.06 9.32
C TRP A 158 -0.13 -16.11 9.25
N GLY A 159 -0.72 -15.61 8.17
CA GLY A 159 -2.14 -15.79 7.87
C GLY A 159 -3.05 -14.86 8.68
N THR A 160 -2.63 -13.62 8.91
CA THR A 160 -3.46 -12.57 9.50
C THR A 160 -3.45 -11.30 8.66
N VAL A 161 -4.29 -10.33 9.01
CA VAL A 161 -4.28 -8.98 8.43
C VAL A 161 -3.99 -7.99 9.54
N LEU A 162 -2.98 -7.13 9.36
CA LEU A 162 -2.75 -5.96 10.19
C LEU A 162 -3.36 -4.74 9.52
N ALA A 163 -4.22 -4.02 10.23
CA ALA A 163 -4.80 -2.75 9.81
C ALA A 163 -4.53 -1.66 10.86
N THR A 164 -4.34 -0.41 10.43
CA THR A 164 -3.94 0.71 11.30
C THR A 164 -4.76 1.96 11.05
N GLU A 165 -4.78 2.86 12.04
CA GLU A 165 -5.53 4.12 12.01
C GLU A 165 -4.63 5.34 11.75
N GLU A 166 -5.06 6.21 10.85
CA GLU A 166 -4.43 7.48 10.46
C GLU A 166 -4.96 8.64 11.31
N THR A 167 -4.76 8.55 12.62
CA THR A 167 -5.11 9.62 13.57
C THR A 167 -4.06 9.70 14.67
N ASN A 168 -3.95 10.83 15.38
CA ASN A 168 -2.87 11.06 16.35
C ASN A 168 -2.81 10.00 17.47
N ASP A 169 -3.95 9.38 17.81
CA ASP A 169 -4.04 8.28 18.77
C ASP A 169 -4.21 6.92 18.09
N GLY A 170 -3.83 6.82 16.82
CA GLY A 170 -4.05 5.69 15.93
C GLY A 170 -3.38 4.41 16.39
N GLN A 171 -4.07 3.30 16.23
CA GLN A 171 -3.70 1.99 16.77
C GLN A 171 -3.63 0.95 15.67
N GLY A 172 -2.87 -0.13 15.90
CA GLY A 172 -2.89 -1.32 15.05
C GLY A 172 -3.88 -2.36 15.56
N TYR A 173 -4.60 -2.99 14.62
CA TYR A 173 -5.55 -4.08 14.86
C TYR A 173 -5.17 -5.26 13.98
N GLU A 174 -5.03 -6.43 14.58
CA GLU A 174 -4.73 -7.66 13.85
C GLU A 174 -5.95 -8.56 13.81
N LEU A 175 -6.25 -9.09 12.62
CA LEU A 175 -7.37 -9.95 12.32
C LEU A 175 -6.89 -11.32 11.87
N ILE A 176 -7.46 -12.38 12.42
CA ILE A 176 -7.32 -13.75 11.94
C ILE A 176 -8.65 -14.20 11.31
N ASN A 177 -8.59 -15.05 10.29
CA ASN A 177 -9.78 -15.55 9.56
C ASN A 177 -10.71 -14.43 9.06
N PRO A 178 -10.23 -13.47 8.25
CA PRO A 178 -11.01 -12.31 7.83
C PRO A 178 -12.26 -12.67 6.99
N LEU A 179 -12.28 -13.84 6.36
CA LEU A 179 -13.44 -14.31 5.57
C LEU A 179 -14.58 -14.88 6.43
N GLU A 180 -14.31 -15.24 7.69
CA GLU A 180 -15.30 -15.77 8.64
C GLU A 180 -15.69 -14.74 9.71
N THR A 181 -15.27 -13.48 9.50
CA THR A 181 -15.42 -12.40 10.47
C THR A 181 -16.34 -11.33 9.92
N ASP A 182 -17.48 -11.11 10.59
CA ASP A 182 -18.51 -10.17 10.13
C ASP A 182 -18.90 -9.18 11.21
N ASN A 183 -19.07 -7.92 10.81
CA ASN A 183 -19.67 -6.84 11.60
C ASN A 183 -19.17 -6.71 13.05
N ASN A 184 -17.90 -7.03 13.30
CA ASN A 184 -17.28 -6.76 14.59
C ASN A 184 -17.14 -5.25 14.79
N THR A 185 -17.17 -4.79 16.03
CA THR A 185 -17.17 -3.37 16.37
C THR A 185 -16.13 -3.05 17.45
N VAL A 186 -15.21 -2.14 17.15
CA VAL A 186 -14.37 -1.48 18.16
C VAL A 186 -15.24 -0.52 18.96
N LEU A 187 -15.64 -0.91 20.17
CA LEU A 187 -16.44 -0.07 21.05
C LEU A 187 -15.58 1.04 21.65
N ASN A 188 -14.38 0.69 22.09
CA ASN A 188 -13.44 1.59 22.73
C ASN A 188 -12.03 1.40 22.15
N ARG A 189 -11.59 2.37 21.36
CA ARG A 189 -10.26 2.42 20.72
C ARG A 189 -9.12 2.47 21.75
N SER A 190 -9.31 3.20 22.85
CA SER A 190 -8.29 3.33 23.90
C SER A 190 -8.00 1.98 24.57
N THR A 191 -9.05 1.24 24.95
CA THR A 191 -8.90 -0.04 25.66
C THR A 191 -8.88 -1.27 24.75
N GLY A 192 -9.09 -1.12 23.44
CA GLY A 192 -9.17 -2.24 22.50
C GLY A 192 -10.36 -3.18 22.75
N VAL A 193 -11.47 -2.67 23.28
CA VAL A 193 -12.68 -3.50 23.48
C VAL A 193 -13.39 -3.67 22.15
N ILE A 194 -13.43 -4.90 21.66
CA ILE A 194 -14.03 -5.29 20.38
C ILE A 194 -15.05 -6.38 20.64
N VAL A 195 -16.23 -6.25 20.03
CA VAL A 195 -17.32 -7.23 20.16
C VAL A 195 -17.92 -7.60 18.81
N ASP A 196 -18.53 -8.78 18.74
CA ASP A 196 -19.42 -9.16 17.65
C ASP A 196 -20.78 -8.44 17.74
N GLU A 197 -21.66 -8.68 16.76
CA GLU A 197 -23.02 -8.11 16.75
C GLU A 197 -23.91 -8.58 17.92
N ASN A 198 -23.51 -9.62 18.64
CA ASN A 198 -24.19 -10.20 19.79
C ASN A 198 -23.58 -9.71 21.13
N SER A 199 -22.68 -8.73 21.09
CA SER A 199 -21.95 -8.20 22.25
C SER A 199 -20.99 -9.19 22.91
N ASN A 200 -20.62 -10.29 22.25
CA ASN A 200 -19.58 -11.18 22.75
C ASN A 200 -18.21 -10.58 22.43
N PRO A 201 -17.21 -10.72 23.33
CA PRO A 201 -15.84 -10.31 23.02
C PRO A 201 -15.33 -10.99 21.74
N ALA A 202 -14.73 -10.21 20.85
CA ALA A 202 -14.09 -10.74 19.65
C ALA A 202 -12.91 -11.65 20.03
N THR A 203 -12.74 -12.74 19.29
CA THR A 203 -11.62 -13.70 19.45
C THR A 203 -10.70 -13.72 18.24
N ASN A 204 -11.16 -13.14 17.14
CA ASN A 204 -10.57 -13.10 15.82
C ASN A 204 -9.99 -11.72 15.46
N ILE A 205 -10.14 -10.73 16.35
CA ILE A 205 -9.60 -9.38 16.18
C ILE A 205 -9.04 -8.91 17.53
N VAL A 206 -7.85 -8.32 17.53
CA VAL A 206 -7.25 -7.74 18.72
C VAL A 206 -6.52 -6.43 18.40
N LYS A 207 -6.58 -5.48 19.32
CA LYS A 207 -5.71 -4.29 19.31
C LYS A 207 -4.29 -4.70 19.70
N ARG A 208 -3.27 -4.23 18.97
CA ARG A 208 -1.86 -4.53 19.21
C ARG A 208 -1.16 -3.35 19.90
N ASP A 209 -1.30 -3.29 21.23
CA ASP A 209 -0.72 -2.22 22.06
C ASP A 209 0.83 -2.15 22.01
N ALA A 210 1.51 -3.20 21.54
CA ALA A 210 2.96 -3.22 21.38
C ALA A 210 3.43 -2.46 20.12
N LEU A 211 2.54 -2.20 19.16
CA LEU A 211 2.81 -1.36 17.99
C LEU A 211 2.78 0.14 18.38
N PRO A 212 3.41 1.03 17.59
CA PRO A 212 3.37 2.46 17.89
C PRO A 212 1.94 3.02 17.86
N THR A 213 1.70 4.01 18.73
CA THR A 213 0.56 4.91 18.63
C THR A 213 0.98 6.13 17.82
N MET A 214 0.45 6.29 16.61
CA MET A 214 0.79 7.35 15.66
C MET A 214 -0.31 7.48 14.59
N GLY A 215 -0.25 8.52 13.75
CA GLY A 215 -1.10 8.62 12.57
C GLY A 215 -0.51 7.78 11.44
N TRP A 216 -0.92 6.52 11.32
CA TRP A 216 -0.31 5.60 10.36
C TRP A 216 -0.62 5.98 8.90
N GLU A 217 0.43 6.17 8.10
CA GLU A 217 0.37 6.34 6.64
C GLU A 217 1.06 5.13 5.98
N GLY A 218 0.29 4.09 5.67
CA GLY A 218 0.81 2.82 5.16
C GLY A 218 1.81 2.09 6.09
N LEU A 219 2.09 0.82 5.74
CA LEU A 219 3.09 0.01 6.43
C LEU A 219 3.62 -1.13 5.55
N THR A 220 4.71 -1.74 6.01
CA THR A 220 5.19 -3.05 5.53
C THR A 220 5.46 -3.98 6.70
N VAL A 221 5.31 -5.28 6.45
CA VAL A 221 5.52 -6.36 7.41
C VAL A 221 6.53 -7.33 6.80
N THR A 222 7.56 -7.67 7.56
CA THR A 222 8.55 -8.69 7.17
C THR A 222 8.11 -10.09 7.63
N GLU A 223 8.74 -11.13 7.09
CA GLU A 223 8.51 -12.53 7.48
C GLU A 223 8.70 -12.78 8.98
N GLU A 224 9.67 -12.13 9.60
CA GLU A 224 9.95 -12.29 11.03
C GLU A 224 9.00 -11.49 11.93
N GLY A 225 8.15 -10.62 11.35
CA GLY A 225 7.18 -9.80 12.07
C GLY A 225 7.68 -8.42 12.49
N VAL A 226 8.78 -7.92 11.90
CA VAL A 226 9.12 -6.49 11.97
C VAL A 226 8.10 -5.70 11.15
N VAL A 227 7.56 -4.62 11.73
CA VAL A 227 6.70 -3.65 11.05
C VAL A 227 7.47 -2.36 10.84
N ILE A 228 7.41 -1.80 9.63
CA ILE A 228 7.91 -0.45 9.34
C ILE A 228 6.74 0.37 8.81
N GLY A 229 6.46 1.52 9.43
CA GLY A 229 5.35 2.40 9.07
C GLY A 229 5.72 3.88 9.20
N GLY A 230 4.98 4.75 8.51
CA GLY A 230 5.15 6.20 8.59
C GLY A 230 4.10 6.86 9.47
N ASP A 231 4.46 7.99 10.09
CA ASP A 231 3.53 8.89 10.77
C ASP A 231 3.18 10.09 9.84
N GLU A 232 1.90 10.27 9.52
CA GLU A 232 1.28 11.26 8.59
C GLU A 232 1.42 12.73 9.09
N LEU A 233 2.08 12.95 10.23
CA LEU A 233 2.30 14.29 10.74
C LEU A 233 3.12 15.14 9.76
N ARG A 234 2.57 16.33 9.44
CA ARG A 234 3.23 17.34 8.61
C ARG A 234 4.66 17.60 9.10
N PRO A 235 5.60 17.98 8.21
CA PRO A 235 6.97 18.27 8.58
C PRO A 235 7.04 19.23 9.77
N GLY A 236 7.95 18.92 10.68
CA GLY A 236 8.16 19.72 11.87
C GLY A 236 8.53 21.15 11.50
N THR A 237 8.17 22.09 12.35
CA THR A 237 8.73 23.44 12.24
C THR A 237 10.04 23.42 13.00
N GLY A 238 11.15 23.91 12.47
CA GLY A 238 12.50 23.82 13.07
C GLY A 238 12.71 24.53 14.43
N THR A 239 11.64 24.74 15.20
CA THR A 239 11.61 25.10 16.61
C THR A 239 11.58 23.83 17.47
N ASP A 240 12.14 23.91 18.67
CA ASP A 240 12.12 22.83 19.66
C ASP A 240 10.70 22.26 19.90
N ASP A 241 10.62 20.95 20.10
CA ASP A 241 9.40 20.18 20.41
C ASP A 241 8.24 20.36 19.40
N LYS A 242 8.57 20.64 18.14
CA LYS A 242 7.62 20.65 17.02
C LYS A 242 8.11 19.74 15.91
N ASP A 243 8.45 18.52 16.31
CA ASP A 243 8.89 17.46 15.42
C ASP A 243 7.72 17.07 14.50
N GLY A 244 8.03 16.78 13.23
CA GLY A 244 7.05 16.22 12.30
C GLY A 244 6.95 14.71 12.46
N GLY A 245 6.25 14.07 11.54
CA GLY A 245 6.19 12.62 11.48
C GLY A 245 7.56 11.97 11.31
N ALA A 246 7.67 10.72 11.77
CA ALA A 246 8.85 9.88 11.61
C ALA A 246 8.46 8.55 10.94
N ILE A 247 9.48 7.81 10.49
CA ILE A 247 9.30 6.39 10.17
C ILE A 247 9.53 5.61 11.47
N PHE A 248 8.61 4.74 11.83
CA PHE A 248 8.74 3.86 12.97
C PHE A 248 9.03 2.42 12.55
N LYS A 249 9.73 1.71 13.42
CA LYS A 249 10.03 0.29 13.29
C LYS A 249 9.62 -0.41 14.58
N PHE A 250 8.69 -1.35 14.48
CA PHE A 250 8.43 -2.32 15.54
C PHE A 250 9.29 -3.57 15.30
N VAL A 251 9.92 -4.08 16.36
CA VAL A 251 10.65 -5.35 16.37
C VAL A 251 10.02 -6.27 17.39
N PRO A 252 9.54 -7.47 17.00
CA PRO A 252 8.91 -8.40 17.92
C PRO A 252 9.93 -8.99 18.90
N ASP A 253 9.49 -9.27 20.13
CA ASP A 253 10.32 -9.97 21.12
C ASP A 253 10.58 -11.42 20.70
N ALA A 254 9.61 -12.03 20.03
CA ALA A 254 9.69 -13.36 19.45
C ALA A 254 9.39 -13.28 17.94
N PRO A 255 10.39 -13.47 17.06
CA PRO A 255 10.17 -13.44 15.63
C PRO A 255 9.32 -14.63 15.18
N HIS A 256 8.60 -14.46 14.07
CA HIS A 256 7.93 -15.57 13.39
C HIS A 256 8.95 -16.45 12.65
N PHE A 257 8.69 -17.75 12.61
CA PHE A 257 9.57 -18.75 11.99
C PHE A 257 8.87 -19.56 10.87
N GLY A 258 7.76 -19.05 10.33
CA GLY A 258 6.97 -19.70 9.29
C GLY A 258 5.69 -20.37 9.78
N GLY A 259 4.75 -20.57 8.84
CA GLY A 259 3.45 -21.21 9.07
C GLY A 259 2.36 -20.26 9.56
N GLU A 260 1.11 -20.66 9.37
CA GLU A 260 -0.06 -19.91 9.85
C GLU A 260 -0.23 -20.08 11.37
N ILE A 261 -0.69 -19.03 12.05
CA ILE A 261 -1.09 -19.12 13.46
C ILE A 261 -2.56 -19.51 13.58
N ALA A 262 -2.91 -20.23 14.64
CA ALA A 262 -4.30 -20.57 14.97
C ALA A 262 -4.95 -19.63 15.99
N ASP A 263 -4.14 -18.79 16.65
CA ASP A 263 -4.58 -17.90 17.73
C ASP A 263 -3.73 -16.62 17.69
N LEU A 264 -4.39 -15.47 17.83
CA LEU A 264 -3.75 -14.15 17.83
C LEU A 264 -2.73 -13.96 18.97
N ALA A 265 -2.79 -14.72 20.05
CA ALA A 265 -1.77 -14.71 21.09
C ALA A 265 -0.41 -15.26 20.63
N LEU A 266 -0.37 -16.01 19.52
CA LEU A 266 0.85 -16.55 18.92
C LEU A 266 1.51 -15.58 17.91
N SER A 267 0.86 -14.45 17.62
CA SER A 267 1.39 -13.45 16.69
C SER A 267 2.65 -12.76 17.24
N PRO A 268 3.66 -12.49 16.40
CA PRO A 268 4.80 -11.64 16.76
C PRO A 268 4.39 -10.24 17.25
N PHE A 269 3.23 -9.74 16.83
CA PHE A 269 2.75 -8.42 17.25
C PHE A 269 2.25 -8.36 18.70
N ALA A 270 2.19 -9.50 19.40
CA ALA A 270 1.75 -9.55 20.79
C ALA A 270 2.72 -8.84 21.76
N ALA A 271 4.02 -8.80 21.44
CA ALA A 271 5.03 -8.16 22.27
C ALA A 271 6.27 -7.77 21.44
N GLY A 272 6.88 -6.64 21.77
CA GLY A 272 8.07 -6.15 21.08
C GLY A 272 8.47 -4.75 21.52
N SER A 273 9.37 -4.15 20.74
CA SER A 273 9.90 -2.80 20.96
C SER A 273 9.73 -1.93 19.73
N VAL A 274 9.41 -0.66 19.96
CA VAL A 274 9.25 0.36 18.92
C VAL A 274 10.49 1.24 18.88
N TYR A 275 10.88 1.64 17.68
CA TYR A 275 11.96 2.56 17.42
C TYR A 275 11.53 3.60 16.40
N ALA A 276 11.94 4.85 16.57
CA ALA A 276 11.80 5.89 15.57
C ALA A 276 13.08 6.00 14.72
N LEU A 277 12.92 6.27 13.42
CA LEU A 277 14.04 6.55 12.53
C LEU A 277 14.52 7.96 12.77
N GLN A 278 15.82 8.10 13.00
CA GLN A 278 16.49 9.37 13.10
C GLN A 278 17.57 9.49 12.03
N VAL A 279 17.47 10.55 11.22
CA VAL A 279 18.41 10.82 10.13
C VAL A 279 19.38 11.93 10.54
N SER A 280 20.66 11.72 10.24
CA SER A 280 21.73 12.71 10.40
C SER A 280 22.21 13.15 9.02
N CYS A 281 21.95 14.40 8.67
CA CYS A 281 22.26 14.94 7.35
C CYS A 281 23.54 15.78 7.33
N VAL A 282 24.04 16.20 8.49
CA VAL A 282 25.25 17.02 8.59
C VAL A 282 26.10 16.58 9.77
N ASN A 283 27.36 16.27 9.51
CA ASN A 283 28.43 16.12 10.52
C ASN A 283 28.10 15.17 11.69
N ASN A 284 27.36 14.07 11.45
CA ASN A 284 26.96 13.10 12.46
C ASN A 284 26.17 13.70 13.65
N LYS A 285 25.45 14.82 13.42
CA LYS A 285 24.57 15.42 14.43
C LYS A 285 23.12 14.98 14.23
N GLN A 286 22.42 14.89 15.35
CA GLN A 286 20.98 14.65 15.42
C GLN A 286 20.20 15.78 14.73
N GLN A 287 19.28 15.45 13.83
CA GLN A 287 18.39 16.41 13.17
C GLN A 287 16.95 15.87 13.18
N TYR A 288 15.98 16.79 13.24
CA TYR A 288 14.56 16.47 13.39
C TYR A 288 13.76 16.95 12.17
N GLY A 289 12.77 16.17 11.74
CA GLY A 289 11.66 16.62 10.89
C GLY A 289 11.94 16.91 9.41
N GLN A 290 13.14 16.61 8.88
CA GLN A 290 13.43 16.74 7.44
C GLN A 290 14.29 15.57 6.93
N GLY A 291 13.80 14.91 5.88
CA GLY A 291 14.58 13.92 5.13
C GLY A 291 15.72 14.60 4.36
N CYS A 292 16.75 13.83 4.02
CA CYS A 292 17.94 14.34 3.34
C CYS A 292 18.29 13.44 2.16
N GLU A 293 18.78 14.05 1.07
CA GLU A 293 19.12 13.34 -0.17
C GLU A 293 20.14 12.22 0.05
N VAL A 294 21.10 12.45 0.97
CA VAL A 294 22.09 11.46 1.43
C VAL A 294 22.37 11.70 2.92
N GLY A 295 22.43 10.65 3.73
CA GLY A 295 22.72 10.75 5.16
C GLY A 295 22.91 9.39 5.83
N ASN A 296 23.35 9.40 7.10
CA ASN A 296 23.34 8.22 7.96
C ASN A 296 22.07 8.25 8.82
N ALA A 297 21.54 7.09 9.18
CA ALA A 297 20.38 7.00 10.06
C ALA A 297 20.56 5.95 11.16
N ALA A 298 19.81 6.12 12.24
CA ALA A 298 19.75 5.19 13.37
C ALA A 298 18.30 4.99 13.82
N TRP A 299 18.01 3.79 14.31
CA TRP A 299 16.76 3.49 15.01
C TRP A 299 16.96 3.83 16.48
N VAL A 300 16.16 4.75 17.01
CA VAL A 300 16.21 5.20 18.41
C VAL A 300 14.99 4.67 19.16
N PRO A 301 15.13 4.10 20.37
CA PRO A 301 14.00 3.69 21.21
C PRO A 301 13.12 4.87 21.61
#